data_AF-A0A957TAE8-F1
#
_entry.id   AF-A0A957TAE8-F1
#
_cell.length_a   1.000
_cell.length_b   1.000
_cell.length_c   1.000
_cell.angle_alpha   90.00
_cell.angle_beta   90.00
_cell.angle_gamma   90.00
#
_symmetry.space_group_name_H-M   'P 1'
#
loop_
_entity.id
_entity.type
_entity.pdbx_description
1 polymer ?
#
loop_
_entity_poly.entity_id
_entity_poly.type
_entity_poly.pdbx_seq_one_letter_code
_entity_poly.pdbx_strand_id
1 'polypeptide(L)'
;IAMRNGWGWLLGLVAAAGSIVGYVVSRTAGLPGHPIEPWLETAGVLSLTTEGFFVLLTYVVWTQRTAGTERVQAWIVGATRLGRLPGGWANGGIGQRYFMPTATLLGLIAFGLASAIWLSGTEDITQFDLGNDNGLFVTRVNLTMLGSIIDVRVKILDEEKATRIFSDHDKMPYLMVENGDEAVKIYAPEHSRHHSTPIQGRIYALFFPNTGDAVKSGSSLYFVLGRKKLGPIQVQ
;
A
#
# COMPACT_ATOMS: atom_id res chain seq x y z
N ILE A 1 40.61 13.28 13.28
CA ILE A 1 39.14 13.47 13.18
C ILE A 1 38.56 12.25 12.44
N ALA A 2 38.48 11.07 13.08
CA ALA A 2 38.06 9.81 12.42
C ALA A 2 36.94 9.05 13.17
N MET A 3 36.56 9.46 14.39
CA MET A 3 35.50 8.83 15.17
C MET A 3 34.09 9.38 14.90
N ARG A 4 33.93 10.34 13.97
CA ARG A 4 32.63 11.02 13.73
C ARG A 4 31.69 10.26 12.79
N ASN A 5 32.15 9.20 12.13
CA ASN A 5 31.41 8.52 11.05
C ASN A 5 30.63 7.27 11.51
N GLY A 6 30.61 6.95 12.80
CA GLY A 6 29.79 5.85 13.35
C GLY A 6 28.42 6.31 13.83
N TRP A 7 28.35 7.53 14.40
CA TRP A 7 27.15 8.09 15.01
C TRP A 7 25.97 8.23 14.05
N GLY A 8 26.23 8.60 12.79
CA GLY A 8 25.16 8.68 11.77
C GLY A 8 24.50 7.33 11.49
N TRP A 9 25.29 6.26 11.41
CA TRP A 9 24.76 4.90 11.20
C TRP A 9 23.98 4.38 12.40
N LEU A 10 24.47 4.65 13.61
CA LEU A 10 23.78 4.26 14.84
C LEU A 10 22.46 5.01 14.99
N LEU A 11 22.45 6.32 14.72
CA LEU A 11 21.22 7.14 14.80
C LEU A 11 20.19 6.69 13.75
N GLY A 12 20.62 6.42 12.52
CA GLY A 12 19.73 5.85 11.50
C GLY A 12 19.18 4.47 11.90
N LEU A 13 19.99 3.61 12.53
CA LEU A 13 19.56 2.29 12.98
C LEU A 13 18.48 2.40 14.06
N VAL A 14 18.65 3.32 15.02
CA VAL A 14 17.67 3.56 16.08
C VAL A 14 16.36 4.12 15.49
N ALA A 15 16.45 5.06 14.55
CA ALA A 15 15.27 5.59 13.87
C ALA A 15 14.50 4.49 13.12
N ALA A 16 15.21 3.68 12.32
CA ALA A 16 14.64 2.57 11.56
C ALA A 16 14.04 1.47 12.45
N ALA A 17 14.73 1.09 13.53
CA ALA A 17 14.19 0.14 14.49
C ALA A 17 12.96 0.70 15.20
N GLY A 18 12.98 1.99 15.55
CA GLY A 18 11.86 2.68 16.17
C GLY A 18 10.62 2.72 15.27
N SER A 19 10.78 2.99 13.98
CA SER A 19 9.66 3.01 13.04
C SER A 19 9.07 1.61 12.80
N ILE A 20 9.90 0.56 12.70
CA ILE A 20 9.45 -0.83 12.61
C ILE A 20 8.64 -1.24 13.85
N VAL A 21 9.17 -0.95 15.05
CA VAL A 21 8.46 -1.26 16.31
C VAL A 21 7.16 -0.46 16.41
N GLY A 22 7.19 0.83 16.07
CA GLY A 22 6.00 1.68 16.05
C GLY A 22 4.91 1.14 15.14
N TYR A 23 5.28 0.66 13.94
CA TYR A 23 4.34 0.01 13.02
C TYR A 23 3.75 -1.27 13.62
N VAL A 24 4.56 -2.15 14.23
CA VAL A 24 4.04 -3.38 14.85
C VAL A 24 3.08 -3.05 16.01
N VAL A 25 3.41 -2.04 16.82
CA VAL A 25 2.55 -1.59 17.92
C VAL A 25 1.22 -1.03 17.39
N SER A 26 1.26 -0.20 16.34
CA SER A 26 0.04 0.37 15.77
C SER A 26 -0.92 -0.70 15.23
N ARG A 27 -0.40 -1.82 14.72
CA ARG A 27 -1.20 -2.94 14.19
C ARG A 27 -1.62 -3.97 15.25
N THR A 28 -1.03 -3.98 16.44
CA THR A 28 -1.32 -4.97 17.50
C THR A 28 -2.10 -4.40 18.67
N ALA A 29 -1.62 -3.28 19.23
CA ALA A 29 -2.22 -2.62 20.38
C ALA A 29 -3.04 -1.39 20.01
N GLY A 30 -2.86 -0.87 18.79
CA GLY A 30 -3.38 0.44 18.40
C GLY A 30 -2.56 1.58 19.01
N LEU A 31 -2.84 2.80 18.58
CA LEU A 31 -2.27 4.02 19.15
C LEU A 31 -3.30 4.68 20.09
N PRO A 32 -2.87 5.38 21.16
CA PRO A 32 -3.81 6.06 22.05
C PRO A 32 -4.72 7.02 21.27
N GLY A 33 -6.03 6.75 21.28
CA GLY A 33 -7.02 7.55 20.55
C GLY A 33 -7.25 7.16 19.08
N HIS A 34 -6.60 6.10 18.58
CA HIS A 34 -6.81 5.58 17.23
C HIS A 34 -7.18 4.09 17.24
N PRO A 35 -8.12 3.64 16.38
CA PRO A 35 -8.44 2.22 16.25
C PRO A 35 -7.26 1.44 15.65
N ILE A 36 -7.28 0.11 15.80
CA ILE A 36 -6.29 -0.78 15.19
C ILE A 36 -6.43 -0.69 13.67
N GLU A 37 -5.35 -0.33 13.00
CA GLU A 37 -5.33 -0.20 11.55
C GLU A 37 -5.03 -1.55 10.87
N PRO A 38 -5.55 -1.83 9.65
CA PRO A 38 -5.39 -3.11 8.97
C PRO A 38 -3.94 -3.43 8.59
N TRP A 39 -3.49 -4.67 8.72
CA TRP A 39 -2.15 -5.04 8.28
C TRP A 39 -1.93 -4.75 6.79
N LEU A 40 -0.70 -4.36 6.42
CA LEU A 40 -0.24 -4.19 5.03
C LEU A 40 -0.84 -3.00 4.27
N GLU A 41 -1.10 -1.89 4.96
CA GLU A 41 -1.33 -0.62 4.27
C GLU A 41 -0.14 -0.23 3.40
N THR A 42 -0.41 0.30 2.20
CA THR A 42 0.60 0.60 1.17
C THR A 42 1.74 1.46 1.71
N ALA A 43 1.43 2.53 2.45
CA ALA A 43 2.45 3.41 3.03
C ALA A 43 3.29 2.71 4.10
N GLY A 44 2.66 1.88 4.93
CA GLY A 44 3.35 1.10 5.97
C GLY A 44 4.28 0.03 5.38
N VAL A 45 3.85 -0.67 4.33
CA VAL A 45 4.69 -1.66 3.63
C VAL A 45 5.89 -0.99 2.97
N LEU A 46 5.68 0.16 2.30
CA LEU A 46 6.78 0.92 1.71
C LEU A 46 7.78 1.38 2.76
N SER A 47 7.30 1.94 3.89
CA SER A 47 8.15 2.37 4.99
C SER A 47 8.94 1.20 5.60
N LEU A 48 8.28 0.08 5.95
CA LEU A 48 8.96 -1.11 6.49
C LEU A 48 10.03 -1.65 5.53
N THR A 49 9.74 -1.63 4.23
CA THR A 49 10.66 -2.07 3.19
C THR A 49 11.90 -1.17 3.17
N THR A 50 11.72 0.15 3.15
CA THR A 50 12.82 1.13 3.22
C THR A 50 13.65 0.99 4.49
N GLU A 51 13.02 0.83 5.65
CA GLU A 51 13.70 0.73 6.94
C GLU A 51 14.45 -0.59 7.09
N GLY A 52 13.86 -1.69 6.62
CA GLY A 52 14.52 -2.98 6.51
C GLY A 52 15.80 -2.91 5.65
N PHE A 53 15.78 -2.15 4.55
CA PHE A 53 16.98 -1.91 3.75
C PHE A 53 18.05 -1.15 4.51
N PHE A 54 17.67 -0.10 5.24
CA PHE A 54 18.63 0.68 6.02
C PHE A 54 19.33 -0.18 7.09
N VAL A 55 18.57 -1.01 7.81
CA VAL A 55 19.11 -1.93 8.82
C VAL A 55 20.08 -2.93 8.19
N LEU A 56 19.71 -3.55 7.07
CA LEU A 56 20.56 -4.52 6.38
C LEU A 56 21.84 -3.88 5.85
N LEU A 57 21.74 -2.69 5.25
CA LEU A 57 22.90 -1.93 4.78
C LEU A 57 23.83 -1.57 5.93
N THR A 58 23.28 -1.10 7.05
CA THR A 58 24.05 -0.78 8.26
C THR A 58 24.81 -1.99 8.78
N TYR A 59 24.15 -3.16 8.83
CA TYR A 59 24.77 -4.42 9.24
C TYR A 59 25.94 -4.83 8.31
N VAL A 60 25.73 -4.76 6.98
CA VAL A 60 26.78 -5.07 5.99
C VAL A 60 27.97 -4.11 6.14
N VAL A 61 27.72 -2.80 6.26
CA VAL A 61 28.81 -1.82 6.43
C VAL A 61 29.57 -2.05 7.73
N TRP A 62 28.87 -2.38 8.81
CA TRP A 62 29.50 -2.63 10.10
C TRP A 62 30.39 -3.88 10.08
N THR A 63 29.88 -5.00 9.54
CA THR A 63 30.65 -6.26 9.42
C THR A 63 31.88 -6.13 8.53
N GLN A 64 31.83 -5.28 7.50
CA GLN A 64 33.00 -4.99 6.67
C GLN A 64 34.06 -4.14 7.39
N ARG A 65 33.66 -3.26 8.32
CA ARG A 65 34.62 -2.48 9.14
C ARG A 65 35.39 -3.38 10.10
N THR A 66 34.73 -4.33 10.74
CA THR A 66 35.37 -5.26 11.70
C THR A 66 36.31 -6.24 11.01
N ALA A 67 36.00 -6.69 9.80
CA ALA A 67 36.88 -7.59 9.03
C ALA A 67 38.16 -6.90 8.47
N GLY A 68 38.21 -5.57 8.45
CA GLY A 68 39.27 -4.78 7.80
C GLY A 68 40.49 -4.46 8.67
N THR A 69 40.38 -4.55 10.00
CA THR A 69 41.45 -4.06 10.91
C THR A 69 42.53 -5.09 11.19
N GLU A 70 42.22 -6.40 11.24
CA GLU A 70 43.23 -7.42 11.53
C GLU A 70 44.12 -7.77 10.32
N ARG A 71 43.57 -7.77 9.09
CA ARG A 71 44.35 -8.15 7.89
C ARG A 71 45.24 -7.04 7.34
N VAL A 72 44.92 -5.77 7.59
CA VAL A 72 45.72 -4.63 7.12
C VAL A 72 46.97 -4.42 7.99
N GLN A 73 46.87 -4.63 9.31
CA GLN A 73 48.04 -4.61 10.21
C GLN A 73 48.99 -5.78 9.91
N ALA A 74 48.46 -7.00 9.71
CA ALA A 74 49.27 -8.16 9.32
C ALA A 74 49.97 -7.96 7.96
N TRP A 75 49.32 -7.28 7.01
CA TRP A 75 49.92 -6.99 5.70
C TRP A 75 50.95 -5.85 5.75
N ILE A 76 50.72 -4.78 6.52
CA ILE A 76 51.71 -3.69 6.66
C ILE A 76 52.96 -4.18 7.41
N VAL A 77 52.80 -4.92 8.51
CA VAL A 77 53.94 -5.51 9.24
C VAL A 77 54.67 -6.58 8.42
N GLY A 78 53.94 -7.34 7.57
CA GLY A 78 54.53 -8.30 6.65
C GLY A 78 55.23 -7.69 5.42
N ALA A 79 54.65 -6.64 4.83
CA ALA A 79 55.15 -5.98 3.63
C ALA A 79 56.39 -5.11 3.89
N THR A 80 56.57 -4.60 5.12
CA THR A 80 57.81 -3.88 5.49
C THR A 80 59.02 -4.82 5.60
N ARG A 81 58.82 -6.15 5.60
CA ARG A 81 59.91 -7.16 5.65
C ARG A 81 60.29 -7.77 4.29
N LEU A 82 59.53 -7.58 3.23
CA LEU A 82 59.80 -8.20 1.92
C LEU A 82 59.53 -7.21 0.79
N GLY A 83 60.59 -6.54 0.34
CA GLY A 83 60.60 -5.60 -0.78
C GLY A 83 60.29 -6.27 -2.12
N ARG A 84 59.00 -6.46 -2.44
CA ARG A 84 58.53 -6.80 -3.78
C ARG A 84 57.09 -6.33 -4.00
N LEU A 85 56.91 -5.39 -4.93
CA LEU A 85 55.75 -5.24 -5.83
C LEU A 85 56.31 -4.63 -7.15
N PRO A 86 55.64 -4.71 -8.33
CA PRO A 86 54.24 -5.06 -8.57
C PRO A 86 53.96 -5.98 -9.79
N GLY A 87 52.85 -6.73 -9.77
CA GLY A 87 52.39 -7.52 -10.93
C GLY A 87 51.01 -8.18 -10.77
N GLY A 88 50.07 -7.52 -10.10
CA GLY A 88 48.79 -8.15 -9.71
C GLY A 88 47.57 -7.27 -9.96
N TRP A 89 47.33 -6.87 -11.20
CA TRP A 89 46.10 -6.17 -11.59
C TRP A 89 44.90 -7.11 -11.87
N ALA A 90 45.09 -8.43 -11.85
CA ALA A 90 44.04 -9.40 -12.20
C ALA A 90 43.25 -9.99 -11.01
N ASN A 91 43.62 -9.69 -9.75
CA ASN A 91 42.97 -10.26 -8.54
C ASN A 91 42.41 -9.17 -7.61
N GLY A 92 41.99 -8.04 -8.17
CA GLY A 92 41.42 -6.93 -7.40
C GLY A 92 39.96 -7.19 -7.02
N GLY A 93 39.72 -7.67 -5.80
CA GLY A 93 38.41 -7.79 -5.13
C GLY A 93 37.64 -6.47 -4.92
N ILE A 94 37.91 -5.46 -5.74
CA ILE A 94 37.23 -4.17 -5.79
C ILE A 94 35.94 -4.31 -6.63
N GLY A 95 35.97 -5.07 -7.73
CA GLY A 95 34.77 -5.32 -8.56
C GLY A 95 33.67 -6.06 -7.80
N GLN A 96 34.02 -7.09 -7.03
CA GLN A 96 33.07 -7.88 -6.23
C GLN A 96 32.48 -7.10 -5.04
N ARG A 97 33.24 -6.15 -4.47
CA ARG A 97 32.79 -5.34 -3.32
C ARG A 97 31.68 -4.34 -3.64
N TYR A 98 31.60 -3.88 -4.89
CA TYR A 98 30.58 -2.91 -5.30
C TYR A 98 29.46 -3.51 -6.17
N PHE A 99 29.68 -4.65 -6.82
CA PHE A 99 28.69 -5.25 -7.73
C PHE A 99 27.50 -5.89 -7.01
N MET A 100 27.73 -6.53 -5.86
CA MET A 100 26.63 -7.13 -5.07
C MET A 100 25.66 -6.07 -4.49
N PRO A 101 26.11 -5.02 -3.78
CA PRO A 101 25.18 -4.07 -3.17
C PRO A 101 24.40 -3.22 -4.19
N THR A 102 24.96 -2.93 -5.37
CA THR A 102 24.25 -2.18 -6.42
C THR A 102 23.18 -3.02 -7.10
N ALA A 103 23.45 -4.30 -7.39
CA ALA A 103 22.46 -5.22 -7.95
C ALA A 103 21.31 -5.49 -6.97
N THR A 104 21.59 -5.62 -5.67
CA THR A 104 20.54 -5.77 -4.64
C THR A 104 19.69 -4.50 -4.56
N LEU A 105 20.30 -3.31 -4.55
CA LEU A 105 19.56 -2.03 -4.52
C LEU A 105 18.61 -1.87 -5.72
N LEU A 106 19.07 -2.20 -6.93
CA LEU A 106 18.26 -2.12 -8.14
C LEU A 106 17.10 -3.14 -8.15
N GLY A 107 17.36 -4.38 -7.72
CA GLY A 107 16.31 -5.40 -7.61
C GLY A 107 15.21 -5.02 -6.62
N LEU A 108 15.58 -4.32 -5.56
CA LEU A 108 14.66 -3.89 -4.50
C LEU A 108 13.87 -2.63 -4.86
N ILE A 109 14.47 -1.68 -5.59
CA ILE A 109 13.74 -0.55 -6.19
C ILE A 109 12.73 -1.05 -7.22
N ALA A 110 13.13 -2.00 -8.07
CA ALA A 110 12.23 -2.62 -9.04
C ALA A 110 11.06 -3.35 -8.35
N PHE A 111 11.31 -4.03 -7.23
CA PHE A 111 10.26 -4.69 -6.43
C PHE A 111 9.32 -3.68 -5.75
N GLY A 112 9.84 -2.60 -5.16
CA GLY A 112 9.04 -1.53 -4.56
C GLY A 112 8.17 -0.78 -5.56
N LEU A 113 8.69 -0.55 -6.77
CA LEU A 113 7.91 0.04 -7.86
C LEU A 113 6.85 -0.94 -8.39
N ALA A 114 7.19 -2.21 -8.58
CA ALA A 114 6.25 -3.22 -9.05
C ALA A 114 5.10 -3.46 -8.04
N SER A 115 5.39 -3.44 -6.74
CA SER A 115 4.37 -3.61 -5.69
C SER A 115 3.47 -2.38 -5.58
N ALA A 116 4.00 -1.16 -5.70
CA ALA A 116 3.20 0.07 -5.73
C ALA A 116 2.25 0.11 -6.95
N ILE A 117 2.71 -0.38 -8.11
CA ILE A 117 1.88 -0.49 -9.33
C ILE A 117 0.78 -1.54 -9.16
N TRP A 118 1.10 -2.71 -8.57
CA TRP A 118 0.10 -3.76 -8.32
C TRP A 118 -0.97 -3.41 -7.27
N LEU A 119 -0.68 -2.45 -6.38
CA LEU A 119 -1.55 -2.07 -5.27
C LEU A 119 -2.43 -0.85 -5.55
N SER A 120 -2.20 -0.08 -6.62
CA SER A 120 -2.80 1.26 -6.79
C SER A 120 -4.00 1.36 -7.73
N GLY A 121 -4.39 0.30 -8.45
CA GLY A 121 -5.47 0.39 -9.44
C GLY A 121 -6.82 -0.12 -8.94
N THR A 122 -7.86 0.71 -9.02
CA THR A 122 -9.21 0.19 -9.25
C THR A 122 -9.34 -0.16 -10.73
N GLU A 123 -9.84 -1.34 -11.03
CA GLU A 123 -10.11 -1.82 -12.38
C GLU A 123 -11.46 -1.27 -12.86
N ASP A 124 -11.46 -0.56 -13.98
CA ASP A 124 -12.69 -0.09 -14.61
C ASP A 124 -13.45 -1.29 -15.20
N ILE A 125 -14.71 -1.44 -14.79
CA ILE A 125 -15.58 -2.54 -15.20
C ILE A 125 -16.86 -2.03 -15.84
N THR A 126 -17.44 -2.83 -16.72
CA THR A 126 -18.74 -2.53 -17.31
C THR A 126 -19.88 -3.02 -16.42
N GLN A 127 -21.09 -2.54 -16.71
CA GLN A 127 -22.31 -3.04 -16.07
C GLN A 127 -22.51 -4.55 -16.30
N PHE A 128 -22.08 -5.06 -17.46
CA PHE A 128 -22.15 -6.48 -17.79
C PHE A 128 -21.22 -7.30 -16.88
N ASP A 129 -19.99 -6.82 -16.67
CA ASP A 129 -19.01 -7.49 -15.81
C ASP A 129 -19.47 -7.49 -14.34
N LEU A 130 -20.06 -6.37 -13.87
CA LEU A 130 -20.66 -6.32 -12.53
C LEU A 130 -21.79 -7.35 -12.37
N GLY A 131 -22.62 -7.50 -13.40
CA GLY A 131 -23.69 -8.49 -13.41
C GLY A 131 -23.17 -9.92 -13.42
N ASN A 132 -22.18 -10.20 -14.26
CA ASN A 132 -21.60 -11.53 -14.44
C ASN A 132 -20.81 -11.99 -13.20
N ASP A 133 -19.96 -11.12 -12.66
CA ASP A 133 -18.99 -11.51 -11.63
C ASP A 133 -19.56 -11.38 -10.22
N ASN A 134 -20.41 -10.38 -10.02
CA ASN A 134 -20.89 -9.99 -8.69
C ASN A 134 -22.40 -10.18 -8.52
N GLY A 135 -23.14 -10.48 -9.60
CA GLY A 135 -24.59 -10.69 -9.53
C GLY A 135 -25.37 -9.41 -9.27
N LEU A 136 -24.80 -8.24 -9.57
CA LEU A 136 -25.40 -6.93 -9.28
C LEU A 136 -25.61 -6.13 -10.56
N PHE A 137 -26.71 -5.38 -10.60
CA PHE A 137 -27.00 -4.45 -11.68
C PHE A 137 -27.45 -3.11 -11.09
N VAL A 138 -26.61 -2.08 -11.20
CA VAL A 138 -26.98 -0.71 -10.84
C VAL A 138 -28.04 -0.20 -11.83
N THR A 139 -29.25 0.03 -11.34
CA THR A 139 -30.40 0.47 -12.15
C THR A 139 -30.56 1.98 -12.17
N ARG A 140 -30.18 2.67 -11.09
CA ARG A 140 -30.41 4.10 -10.92
C ARG A 140 -29.50 4.69 -9.84
N VAL A 141 -29.09 5.93 -10.05
CA VAL A 141 -28.42 6.75 -9.05
C VAL A 141 -29.01 8.15 -9.07
N ASN A 142 -29.62 8.56 -7.96
CA ASN A 142 -30.31 9.84 -7.83
C ASN A 142 -29.87 10.59 -6.58
N LEU A 143 -29.98 11.91 -6.62
CA LEU A 143 -29.98 12.72 -5.39
C LEU A 143 -31.40 12.84 -4.84
N THR A 144 -31.53 12.63 -3.54
CA THR A 144 -32.79 12.65 -2.80
C THR A 144 -32.66 13.51 -1.54
N MET A 145 -33.78 13.73 -0.85
CA MET A 145 -33.82 14.51 0.40
C MET A 145 -33.10 15.87 0.30
N LEU A 146 -33.49 16.68 -0.68
CA LEU A 146 -32.87 18.00 -0.95
C LEU A 146 -31.35 17.92 -1.22
N GLY A 147 -30.89 16.80 -1.80
CA GLY A 147 -29.49 16.59 -2.13
C GLY A 147 -28.65 16.04 -0.98
N SER A 148 -29.24 15.78 0.20
CA SER A 148 -28.48 15.27 1.35
C SER A 148 -28.18 13.76 1.27
N ILE A 149 -28.92 13.01 0.44
CA ILE A 149 -28.77 11.55 0.31
C ILE A 149 -28.67 11.15 -1.16
N ILE A 150 -27.67 10.34 -1.47
CA ILE A 150 -27.53 9.66 -2.76
C ILE A 150 -28.24 8.30 -2.65
N ASP A 151 -29.28 8.10 -3.47
CA ASP A 151 -30.05 6.86 -3.56
C ASP A 151 -29.56 6.04 -4.75
N VAL A 152 -28.95 4.89 -4.46
CA VAL A 152 -28.46 3.94 -5.46
C VAL A 152 -29.34 2.70 -5.45
N ARG A 153 -29.97 2.42 -6.59
CA ARG A 153 -30.84 1.25 -6.76
C ARG A 153 -30.09 0.14 -7.44
N VAL A 154 -29.89 -0.97 -6.74
CA VAL A 154 -29.19 -2.16 -7.25
C VAL A 154 -30.16 -3.32 -7.38
N LYS A 155 -30.29 -3.88 -8.58
CA LYS A 155 -31.03 -5.12 -8.82
C LYS A 155 -30.10 -6.32 -8.64
N ILE A 156 -30.57 -7.32 -7.91
CA ILE A 156 -29.86 -8.59 -7.75
C ILE A 156 -30.13 -9.46 -8.97
N LEU A 157 -29.10 -9.84 -9.71
CA LEU A 157 -29.19 -10.78 -10.82
C LEU A 157 -28.92 -12.22 -10.38
N ASP A 158 -28.05 -12.41 -9.40
CA ASP A 158 -27.62 -13.70 -8.85
C ASP A 158 -27.48 -13.57 -7.33
N GLU A 159 -28.31 -14.31 -6.59
CA GLU A 159 -28.40 -14.25 -5.13
C GLU A 159 -27.14 -14.78 -4.44
N GLU A 160 -26.55 -15.85 -4.95
CA GLU A 160 -25.38 -16.47 -4.32
C GLU A 160 -24.18 -15.52 -4.40
N LYS A 161 -23.96 -14.91 -5.57
CA LYS A 161 -22.89 -13.93 -5.77
C LYS A 161 -23.10 -12.66 -4.94
N ALA A 162 -24.33 -12.15 -4.92
CA ALA A 162 -24.68 -10.97 -4.13
C ALA A 162 -24.53 -11.21 -2.62
N THR A 163 -24.88 -12.39 -2.13
CA THR A 163 -24.77 -12.73 -0.71
C THR A 163 -23.33 -12.62 -0.22
N ARG A 164 -22.34 -13.01 -1.03
CA ARG A 164 -20.92 -12.89 -0.69
C ARG A 164 -20.45 -11.45 -0.49
N ILE A 165 -21.15 -10.49 -1.11
CA ILE A 165 -20.86 -9.05 -1.01
C ILE A 165 -21.58 -8.46 0.19
N PHE A 166 -22.89 -8.70 0.30
CA PHE A 166 -23.71 -8.10 1.36
C PHE A 166 -23.51 -8.72 2.74
N SER A 167 -22.94 -9.92 2.83
CA SER A 167 -22.64 -10.57 4.12
C SER A 167 -21.37 -10.02 4.78
N ASP A 168 -20.49 -9.37 4.01
CA ASP A 168 -19.20 -8.90 4.46
C ASP A 168 -19.17 -7.37 4.43
N HIS A 169 -19.15 -6.75 5.62
CA HIS A 169 -19.21 -5.30 5.76
C HIS A 169 -18.00 -4.59 5.14
N ASP A 170 -16.86 -5.27 5.01
CA ASP A 170 -15.65 -4.74 4.41
C ASP A 170 -15.71 -4.76 2.87
N LYS A 171 -16.63 -5.55 2.31
CA LYS A 171 -16.87 -5.66 0.86
C LYS A 171 -18.08 -4.86 0.39
N MET A 172 -18.75 -4.15 1.29
CA MET A 172 -19.87 -3.28 0.93
C MET A 172 -19.43 -2.24 -0.10
N PRO A 173 -20.27 -1.96 -1.11
CA PRO A 173 -19.93 -0.96 -2.11
C PRO A 173 -19.88 0.44 -1.50
N TYR A 174 -19.04 1.28 -2.09
CA TYR A 174 -18.96 2.71 -1.78
C TYR A 174 -19.03 3.53 -3.07
N LEU A 175 -19.32 4.82 -2.94
CA LEU A 175 -19.33 5.73 -4.07
C LEU A 175 -18.02 6.51 -4.09
N MET A 176 -17.53 6.77 -5.30
CA MET A 176 -16.35 7.61 -5.51
C MET A 176 -16.71 8.74 -6.46
N VAL A 177 -16.30 9.96 -6.10
CA VAL A 177 -16.49 11.17 -6.90
C VAL A 177 -15.11 11.71 -7.21
N GLU A 178 -14.82 11.86 -8.50
CA GLU A 178 -13.57 12.49 -8.96
C GLU A 178 -13.81 14.00 -9.06
N ASN A 179 -13.11 14.77 -8.22
CA ASN A 179 -13.16 16.24 -8.22
C ASN A 179 -11.76 16.79 -8.50
N GLY A 180 -11.40 16.88 -9.78
CA GLY A 180 -10.04 17.22 -10.19
C GLY A 180 -9.06 16.11 -9.80
N ASP A 181 -8.05 16.46 -9.00
CA ASP A 181 -7.00 15.53 -8.55
C ASP A 181 -7.39 14.75 -7.27
N GLU A 182 -8.54 15.06 -6.65
CA GLU A 182 -8.99 14.43 -5.41
C GLU A 182 -10.18 13.49 -5.65
N ALA A 183 -10.08 12.26 -5.14
CA ALA A 183 -11.15 11.27 -5.17
C ALA A 183 -11.81 11.19 -3.79
N VAL A 184 -13.06 11.65 -3.70
CA VAL A 184 -13.84 11.60 -2.46
C VAL A 184 -14.57 10.26 -2.39
N LYS A 185 -14.30 9.47 -1.34
CA LYS A 185 -14.98 8.21 -1.06
C LYS A 185 -16.16 8.43 -0.11
N ILE A 186 -17.34 7.98 -0.50
CA ILE A 186 -18.57 8.12 0.26
C ILE A 186 -19.07 6.72 0.63
N TYR A 187 -19.09 6.42 1.93
CA TYR A 187 -19.51 5.14 2.46
C TYR A 187 -20.94 5.18 2.96
N ALA A 188 -21.66 4.05 2.83
CA ALA A 188 -22.95 3.91 3.46
C ALA A 188 -22.80 3.92 5.00
N PRO A 189 -23.75 4.51 5.75
CA PRO A 189 -23.72 4.53 7.20
C PRO A 189 -23.64 3.11 7.77
N GLU A 190 -22.91 2.95 8.87
CA GLU A 190 -22.67 1.64 9.48
C GLU A 190 -23.99 0.91 9.81
N HIS A 191 -24.99 1.65 10.30
CA HIS A 191 -26.30 1.10 10.64
C HIS A 191 -27.17 0.75 9.44
N SER A 192 -26.84 1.20 8.22
CA SER A 192 -27.57 0.83 7.00
C SER A 192 -27.07 -0.49 6.40
N ARG A 193 -26.02 -1.08 6.98
CA ARG A 193 -25.44 -2.37 6.59
C ARG A 193 -26.17 -3.51 7.31
N HIS A 194 -27.44 -3.73 6.98
CA HIS A 194 -28.21 -4.82 7.57
C HIS A 194 -27.94 -6.16 6.86
N HIS A 195 -27.89 -7.25 7.62
CA HIS A 195 -27.78 -8.62 7.14
C HIS A 195 -29.07 -9.14 6.48
N SER A 196 -29.59 -8.43 5.49
CA SER A 196 -30.68 -8.95 4.67
C SER A 196 -30.12 -9.90 3.62
N THR A 197 -30.64 -11.13 3.58
CA THR A 197 -30.36 -12.06 2.48
C THR A 197 -30.83 -11.43 1.16
N PRO A 198 -29.93 -11.21 0.19
CA PRO A 198 -30.31 -10.73 -1.13
C PRO A 198 -31.36 -11.67 -1.74
N ILE A 199 -32.30 -11.12 -2.50
CA ILE A 199 -33.33 -11.92 -3.18
C ILE A 199 -33.17 -11.66 -4.66
N GLN A 200 -32.98 -12.72 -5.45
CA GLN A 200 -32.81 -12.59 -6.90
C GLN A 200 -33.98 -11.84 -7.54
N GLY A 201 -33.68 -10.94 -8.48
CA GLY A 201 -34.64 -10.10 -9.18
C GLY A 201 -35.13 -8.88 -8.40
N ARG A 202 -34.90 -8.82 -7.08
CA ARG A 202 -35.31 -7.69 -6.23
C ARG A 202 -34.37 -6.49 -6.41
N ILE A 203 -34.94 -5.29 -6.29
CA ILE A 203 -34.20 -4.03 -6.25
C ILE A 203 -34.02 -3.61 -4.79
N TYR A 204 -32.78 -3.38 -4.40
CA TYR A 204 -32.38 -2.83 -3.11
C TYR A 204 -32.02 -1.35 -3.26
N ALA A 205 -32.37 -0.55 -2.25
CA ALA A 205 -31.99 0.84 -2.15
C ALA A 205 -30.80 0.96 -1.19
N LEU A 206 -29.71 1.54 -1.68
CA LEU A 206 -28.54 1.87 -0.89
C LEU A 206 -28.49 3.38 -0.74
N PHE A 207 -28.45 3.85 0.50
CA PHE A 207 -28.44 5.27 0.81
C PHE A 207 -27.05 5.69 1.29
N PHE A 208 -26.49 6.70 0.65
CA PHE A 208 -25.19 7.27 0.99
C PHE A 208 -25.37 8.74 1.39
N PRO A 209 -24.76 9.20 2.49
CA PRO A 209 -24.82 10.60 2.88
C PRO A 209 -24.01 11.44 1.88
N ASN A 210 -24.58 12.52 1.38
CA ASN A 210 -23.86 13.48 0.54
C ASN A 210 -23.15 14.53 1.41
N THR A 211 -22.12 14.08 2.13
CA THR A 211 -21.39 14.93 3.07
C THR A 211 -20.68 16.07 2.34
N GLY A 212 -20.93 17.31 2.78
CA GLY A 212 -20.28 18.50 2.21
C GLY A 212 -20.76 18.89 0.81
N ASP A 213 -21.94 18.41 0.38
CA ASP A 213 -22.48 18.68 -0.97
C ASP A 213 -21.49 18.28 -2.09
N ALA A 214 -20.77 17.17 -1.87
CA ALA A 214 -19.75 16.65 -2.78
C ALA A 214 -20.33 16.22 -4.14
N VAL A 215 -21.60 15.82 -4.16
CA VAL A 215 -22.31 15.36 -5.36
C VAL A 215 -23.46 16.29 -5.68
N LYS A 216 -23.58 16.71 -6.95
CA LYS A 216 -24.67 17.53 -7.47
C LYS A 216 -25.41 16.79 -8.59
N SER A 217 -26.60 17.28 -8.94
CA SER A 217 -27.32 16.79 -10.11
C SER A 217 -26.44 16.97 -11.36
N GLY A 218 -26.30 15.91 -12.16
CA GLY A 218 -25.39 15.89 -13.32
C GLY A 218 -23.92 15.69 -12.99
N SER A 219 -23.55 15.44 -11.73
CA SER A 219 -22.21 14.96 -11.40
C SER A 219 -22.00 13.53 -11.91
N SER A 220 -20.77 13.21 -12.27
CA SER A 220 -20.32 11.84 -12.54
C SER A 220 -19.89 11.18 -11.23
N LEU A 221 -20.43 10.00 -10.95
CA LEU A 221 -19.96 9.16 -9.84
C LEU A 221 -19.47 7.80 -10.36
N TYR A 222 -18.72 7.12 -9.50
CA TYR A 222 -18.37 5.73 -9.72
C TYR A 222 -18.90 4.88 -8.57
N PHE A 223 -19.52 3.76 -8.92
CA PHE A 223 -19.93 2.74 -7.98
C PHE A 223 -18.77 1.75 -7.82
N VAL A 224 -18.16 1.71 -6.64
CA VAL A 224 -16.94 0.92 -6.40
C VAL A 224 -17.26 -0.27 -5.52
N LEU A 225 -16.84 -1.45 -5.98
CA LEU A 225 -16.98 -2.71 -5.27
C LEU A 225 -15.60 -3.38 -5.14
N GLY A 226 -15.01 -3.28 -3.94
CA GLY A 226 -13.64 -3.73 -3.71
C GLY A 226 -12.66 -2.96 -4.59
N ARG A 227 -12.04 -3.65 -5.56
CA ARG A 227 -11.13 -3.06 -6.56
C ARG A 227 -11.80 -2.75 -7.89
N LYS A 228 -13.08 -3.07 -8.07
CA LYS A 228 -13.78 -2.85 -9.34
C LYS A 228 -14.54 -1.54 -9.31
N LYS A 229 -14.40 -0.72 -10.34
CA LYS A 229 -15.01 0.60 -10.47
C LYS A 229 -15.99 0.60 -11.65
N LEU A 230 -17.28 0.83 -11.39
CA LEU A 230 -18.30 0.99 -12.40
C LEU A 230 -18.63 2.48 -12.58
N GLY A 231 -18.47 3.02 -13.78
CA GLY A 231 -18.84 4.39 -14.11
C GLY A 231 -18.07 4.94 -15.31
N PRO A 232 -18.21 6.25 -15.61
CA PRO A 232 -18.97 7.24 -14.85
C PRO A 232 -20.50 7.05 -14.99
N ILE A 233 -21.22 7.13 -13.87
CA ILE A 233 -22.69 7.13 -13.82
C ILE A 233 -23.15 8.56 -13.54
N GLN A 234 -24.06 9.08 -14.36
CA GLN A 234 -24.61 10.42 -14.17
C GLN A 234 -25.68 10.42 -13.08
N VAL A 235 -25.55 11.32 -12.12
CA VAL A 235 -26.55 11.56 -11.08
C VAL A 235 -27.77 12.27 -11.67
N GLN A 236 -28.96 11.69 -11.45
CA GLN A 236 -30.24 12.33 -11.79
C GLN A 236 -30.83 13.10 -10.63
#